data_AF-A0A1G2F724-F1
#
_entry.id   AF-A0A1G2F724-F1
#
_cell.length_a   1.000
_cell.length_b   1.000
_cell.length_c   1.000
_cell.angle_alpha   90.00
_cell.angle_beta   90.00
_cell.angle_gamma   90.00
#
_symmetry.space_group_name_H-M   'P 1'
#
loop_
_entity.id
_entity.type
_entity.pdbx_description
1 polymer ?
#
loop_
_entity_poly.entity_id
_entity_poly.type
_entity_poly.pdbx_seq_one_letter_code
_entity_poly.pdbx_strand_id
1 'polypeptide(L)'
;MKKIFYITILCLLLLPLLVSAKIEFKLSQNMPDMPTPCEYIKFLYLWGLGIVGALAVVVIAIGGFFRIVGKAEKGTELINSALIGLVMVFASWLILNTINPDLAKLKCDLPALSAPTTGAPPSAPGAPPGAAPTPTVAPDQTIYDQITQATGGKVTVNGRCTDSSQCIQGRTCLNGLQSSTINGIIDMQKACNCSFVLTGGTEACHETSGTFNHPNGFKADIRPGNEIGAYIYSQIGTFSPTPNKNYRGIDNNTYRFETNHWDVCYKCL
;
A
#
# COMPACT_ATOMS: atom_id res chain seq x y z
N MET A 1 -56.35 -1.70 1.43
CA MET A 1 -56.24 -0.62 0.42
C MET A 1 -55.54 0.63 0.95
N LYS A 2 -55.96 1.23 2.07
CA LYS A 2 -55.32 2.43 2.65
C LYS A 2 -53.79 2.29 2.89
N LYS A 3 -53.31 1.17 3.44
CA LYS A 3 -51.88 0.94 3.70
C LYS A 3 -51.02 0.86 2.42
N ILE A 4 -51.56 0.27 1.34
CA ILE A 4 -50.88 0.17 0.04
C ILE A 4 -50.77 1.55 -0.61
N PHE A 5 -51.82 2.36 -0.48
CA PHE A 5 -51.87 3.75 -0.97
C PHE A 5 -50.83 4.65 -0.30
N TYR A 6 -50.63 4.51 1.02
CA TYR A 6 -49.59 5.26 1.74
C TYR A 6 -48.17 4.82 1.36
N ILE A 7 -47.96 3.52 1.09
CA ILE A 7 -46.66 3.00 0.65
C ILE A 7 -46.33 3.50 -0.76
N THR A 8 -47.31 3.52 -1.68
CA THR A 8 -47.10 4.03 -3.03
C THR A 8 -46.83 5.54 -3.05
N ILE A 9 -47.53 6.32 -2.21
CA ILE A 9 -47.28 7.77 -2.08
C ILE A 9 -45.92 8.06 -1.45
N LEU A 10 -45.53 7.31 -0.41
CA LEU A 10 -44.22 7.45 0.23
C LEU A 10 -43.08 7.11 -0.76
N CYS A 11 -43.27 6.10 -1.60
CA CYS A 11 -42.31 5.72 -2.64
C CYS A 11 -42.22 6.79 -3.74
N LEU A 12 -43.35 7.40 -4.15
CA LEU A 12 -43.38 8.51 -5.11
C LEU A 12 -42.75 9.80 -4.57
N LEU A 13 -42.86 10.04 -3.25
CA LEU A 13 -42.24 11.19 -2.58
C LEU A 13 -40.74 11.00 -2.34
N LEU A 14 -40.26 9.76 -2.21
CA LEU A 14 -38.84 9.40 -2.07
C LEU A 14 -38.11 9.24 -3.41
N LEU A 15 -38.83 9.04 -4.51
CA LEU A 15 -38.29 8.99 -5.88
C LEU A 15 -37.42 10.21 -6.26
N PRO A 16 -37.77 11.48 -5.96
CA PRO A 16 -36.89 12.62 -6.25
C PRO A 16 -35.64 12.69 -5.36
N LEU A 17 -35.64 12.06 -4.17
CA LEU A 17 -34.44 11.90 -3.32
C LEU A 17 -33.47 10.86 -3.90
N LEU A 18 -33.99 9.81 -4.57
CA LEU A 18 -33.19 8.82 -5.29
C LEU A 18 -32.64 9.36 -6.62
N VAL A 19 -33.37 10.26 -7.31
CA VAL A 19 -32.94 10.88 -8.58
C VAL A 19 -31.93 12.01 -8.37
N SER A 20 -31.97 12.70 -7.22
CA SER A 20 -31.01 13.76 -6.88
C SER A 20 -29.69 13.22 -6.29
N ALA A 21 -29.62 11.93 -5.98
CA ALA A 21 -28.35 11.26 -5.80
C ALA A 21 -27.69 11.12 -7.17
N LYS A 22 -27.05 12.21 -7.64
CA LYS A 22 -25.94 12.09 -8.58
C LYS A 22 -24.88 11.25 -7.88
N ILE A 23 -25.01 9.92 -7.97
CA ILE A 23 -23.91 9.02 -7.72
C ILE A 23 -23.01 9.22 -8.94
N GLU A 24 -22.22 10.29 -8.90
CA GLU A 24 -20.99 10.32 -9.67
C GLU A 24 -20.09 9.25 -9.04
N PHE A 25 -20.35 7.99 -9.38
CA PHE A 25 -19.35 6.95 -9.26
C PHE A 25 -18.31 7.35 -10.29
N LYS A 26 -17.40 8.23 -9.87
CA LYS A 26 -16.21 8.54 -10.65
C LYS A 26 -15.42 7.24 -10.68
N LEU A 27 -15.66 6.49 -11.75
CA LEU A 27 -14.91 5.30 -12.15
C LEU A 27 -13.42 5.63 -12.42
N SER A 28 -13.07 6.92 -12.32
CA SER A 28 -11.72 7.44 -12.26
C SER A 28 -11.49 8.05 -10.86
N GLN A 29 -11.03 7.22 -9.93
CA GLN A 29 -9.84 7.66 -9.22
C GLN A 29 -8.71 7.18 -10.12
N ASN A 30 -8.03 8.12 -10.80
CA ASN A 30 -6.74 7.85 -11.43
C ASN A 30 -5.92 7.08 -10.40
N MET A 31 -5.78 5.77 -10.60
CA MET A 31 -4.96 4.98 -9.72
C MET A 31 -3.54 5.43 -10.06
N PRO A 32 -2.78 6.01 -9.12
CA PRO A 32 -1.35 6.11 -9.33
C PRO A 32 -0.83 4.70 -9.56
N ASP A 33 0.10 4.51 -10.50
CA ASP A 33 0.64 3.20 -10.90
C ASP A 33 1.19 2.38 -9.71
N MET A 34 1.39 3.02 -8.55
CA MET A 34 1.63 2.37 -7.24
C MET A 34 0.74 2.98 -6.13
N PRO A 35 -0.40 2.35 -5.77
CA PRO A 35 -1.22 2.83 -4.65
C PRO A 35 -0.49 2.62 -3.32
N THR A 36 -0.43 3.68 -2.51
CA THR A 36 0.02 3.56 -1.11
C THR A 36 -0.88 2.56 -0.34
N PRO A 37 -0.41 1.95 0.76
CA PRO A 37 -1.26 1.04 1.55
C PRO A 37 -2.59 1.68 1.97
N CYS A 38 -2.60 2.99 2.24
CA CYS A 38 -3.83 3.74 2.52
C CYS A 38 -4.77 3.81 1.32
N GLU A 39 -4.25 4.14 0.14
CA GLU A 39 -5.04 4.21 -1.10
C GLU A 39 -5.57 2.83 -1.50
N TYR A 40 -4.80 1.77 -1.27
CA TYR A 40 -5.25 0.40 -1.51
C TYR A 40 -6.41 -0.01 -0.58
N ILE A 41 -6.30 0.27 0.72
CA ILE A 41 -7.38 -0.01 1.69
C ILE A 41 -8.62 0.82 1.35
N LYS A 42 -8.45 2.10 0.98
CA LYS A 42 -9.53 2.97 0.52
C LYS A 42 -10.22 2.43 -0.73
N PHE A 43 -9.43 1.99 -1.69
CA PHE A 43 -9.93 1.37 -2.91
C PHE A 43 -10.73 0.11 -2.60
N LEU A 44 -10.19 -0.83 -1.82
CA LEU A 44 -10.88 -2.05 -1.41
C LEU A 44 -12.18 -1.77 -0.67
N TYR A 45 -12.18 -0.80 0.25
CA TYR A 45 -13.39 -0.43 1.00
C TYR A 45 -14.47 0.16 0.10
N LEU A 46 -14.12 1.10 -0.79
CA LEU A 46 -15.06 1.74 -1.71
C LEU A 46 -15.61 0.76 -2.75
N TRP A 47 -14.76 -0.10 -3.32
CA TRP A 47 -15.19 -1.15 -4.25
C TRP A 47 -16.00 -2.24 -3.56
N GLY A 48 -15.61 -2.63 -2.33
CA GLY A 48 -16.35 -3.58 -1.53
C GLY A 48 -17.78 -3.11 -1.25
N LEU A 49 -17.95 -1.85 -0.83
CA LEU A 49 -19.28 -1.25 -0.64
C LEU A 49 -20.08 -1.17 -1.95
N GLY A 50 -19.42 -0.82 -3.06
CA GLY A 50 -20.05 -0.78 -4.39
C GLY A 50 -20.55 -2.15 -4.85
N ILE A 51 -19.73 -3.20 -4.71
CA ILE A 51 -20.09 -4.58 -5.07
C ILE A 51 -21.24 -5.08 -4.21
N VAL A 52 -21.18 -4.87 -2.89
CA VAL A 52 -22.26 -5.30 -1.98
C VAL A 52 -23.57 -4.59 -2.30
N GLY A 53 -23.53 -3.27 -2.58
CA GLY A 53 -24.71 -2.52 -3.02
C GLY A 53 -25.30 -3.04 -4.33
N ALA A 54 -24.46 -3.31 -5.34
CA ALA A 54 -24.90 -3.85 -6.62
C ALA A 54 -25.53 -5.26 -6.47
N LEU A 55 -24.90 -6.14 -5.68
CA LEU A 55 -25.42 -7.47 -5.39
C LEU A 55 -26.76 -7.41 -4.65
N ALA A 56 -26.92 -6.48 -3.71
CA ALA A 56 -28.17 -6.29 -2.99
C ALA A 56 -29.33 -5.95 -3.96
N VAL A 57 -29.10 -5.07 -4.94
CA VAL A 57 -30.11 -4.74 -5.97
C VAL A 57 -30.49 -5.96 -6.80
N VAL A 58 -29.51 -6.76 -7.23
CA VAL A 58 -29.76 -7.99 -8.01
C VAL A 58 -30.56 -9.01 -7.20
N VAL A 59 -30.20 -9.25 -5.95
CA VAL A 59 -30.90 -10.21 -5.09
C VAL A 59 -32.32 -9.75 -4.78
N ILE A 60 -32.55 -8.45 -4.56
CA ILE A 60 -33.89 -7.89 -4.37
C ILE A 60 -34.74 -8.05 -5.65
N ALA A 61 -34.16 -7.81 -6.83
CA ALA A 61 -34.85 -8.01 -8.12
C ALA A 61 -35.25 -9.48 -8.34
N ILE A 62 -34.34 -10.42 -8.06
CA ILE A 62 -34.60 -11.87 -8.14
C ILE A 62 -35.66 -12.28 -7.12
N GLY A 63 -35.60 -11.77 -5.88
CA GLY A 63 -36.61 -12.01 -4.86
C GLY A 63 -37.99 -11.47 -5.25
N GLY A 64 -38.04 -10.30 -5.88
CA GLY A 64 -39.24 -9.72 -6.46
C GLY A 64 -39.83 -10.60 -7.57
N PHE A 65 -38.99 -11.08 -8.49
CA PHE A 65 -39.40 -12.02 -9.53
C PHE A 65 -40.01 -13.30 -8.95
N PHE A 66 -39.35 -13.92 -7.96
CA PHE A 66 -39.87 -15.13 -7.30
C PHE A 66 -41.23 -14.91 -6.65
N ARG A 67 -41.51 -13.71 -6.15
CA ARG A 67 -42.81 -13.34 -5.58
C ARG A 67 -43.92 -13.27 -6.62
N ILE A 68 -43.61 -12.80 -7.83
CA ILE A 68 -44.56 -12.68 -8.95
C ILE A 68 -44.88 -14.05 -9.56
N VAL A 69 -43.89 -14.95 -9.67
CA VAL A 69 -44.09 -16.30 -10.23
C VAL A 69 -44.64 -17.33 -9.23
N GLY A 70 -45.22 -16.86 -8.11
CA GLY A 70 -45.89 -17.72 -7.13
C GLY A 70 -45.00 -18.39 -6.08
N LYS A 71 -43.67 -18.14 -6.08
CA LYS A 71 -42.73 -18.61 -5.05
C LYS A 71 -42.50 -17.53 -3.98
N ALA A 72 -43.59 -17.08 -3.36
CA ALA A 72 -43.60 -15.92 -2.47
C ALA A 72 -42.71 -16.09 -1.23
N GLU A 73 -42.63 -17.31 -0.66
CA GLU A 73 -41.79 -17.60 0.51
C GLU A 73 -40.31 -17.40 0.19
N LYS A 74 -39.81 -18.05 -0.86
CA LYS A 74 -38.42 -17.89 -1.36
C LYS A 74 -38.11 -16.45 -1.77
N GLY A 75 -39.06 -15.76 -2.40
CA GLY A 75 -38.90 -14.35 -2.76
C GLY A 75 -38.77 -13.44 -1.53
N THR A 76 -39.56 -13.69 -0.49
CA THR A 76 -39.49 -12.96 0.78
C THR A 76 -38.16 -13.18 1.50
N GLU A 77 -37.68 -14.42 1.52
CA GLU A 77 -36.40 -14.79 2.14
C GLU A 77 -35.21 -14.10 1.46
N LEU A 78 -35.18 -14.08 0.13
CA LEU A 78 -34.15 -13.38 -0.64
C LEU A 78 -34.14 -11.88 -0.38
N ILE A 79 -35.33 -11.26 -0.31
CA ILE A 79 -35.43 -9.82 -0.02
C ILE A 79 -34.97 -9.54 1.42
N ASN A 80 -35.42 -10.33 2.40
CA ASN A 80 -35.06 -10.13 3.80
C ASN A 80 -33.57 -10.34 4.05
N SER A 81 -32.95 -11.35 3.44
CA SER A 81 -31.51 -11.59 3.55
C SER A 81 -30.68 -10.44 2.95
N ALA A 82 -31.08 -9.91 1.79
CA ALA A 82 -30.45 -8.73 1.21
C ALA A 82 -30.60 -7.48 2.10
N LEU A 83 -31.79 -7.26 2.68
CA LEU A 83 -32.04 -6.14 3.59
C LEU A 83 -31.23 -6.24 4.88
N ILE A 84 -31.15 -7.44 5.49
CA ILE A 84 -30.33 -7.67 6.68
C ILE A 84 -28.85 -7.42 6.37
N GLY A 85 -28.35 -7.90 5.23
CA GLY A 85 -26.98 -7.63 4.78
C GLY A 85 -26.71 -6.13 4.63
N LEU A 86 -27.64 -5.39 4.01
CA LEU A 86 -27.51 -3.95 3.83
C LEU A 86 -27.56 -3.20 5.16
N VAL A 87 -28.41 -3.62 6.10
CA VAL A 87 -28.46 -3.07 7.46
C VAL A 87 -27.18 -3.34 8.22
N MET A 88 -26.57 -4.53 8.10
CA MET A 88 -25.29 -4.86 8.74
C MET A 88 -24.15 -3.98 8.22
N VAL A 89 -24.08 -3.77 6.91
CA VAL A 89 -23.11 -2.86 6.29
C VAL A 89 -23.34 -1.42 6.74
N PHE A 90 -24.60 -0.98 6.77
CA PHE A 90 -24.97 0.36 7.23
C PHE A 90 -24.65 0.57 8.71
N ALA A 91 -24.91 -0.41 9.58
CA ALA A 91 -24.57 -0.36 11.00
C ALA A 91 -23.06 -0.28 11.21
N SER A 92 -22.28 -1.06 10.45
CA SER A 92 -20.81 -0.97 10.43
C SER A 92 -20.33 0.42 10.03
N TRP A 93 -20.90 0.98 8.96
CA TRP A 93 -20.62 2.34 8.52
C TRP A 93 -21.01 3.40 9.57
N LEU A 94 -22.15 3.23 10.23
CA LEU A 94 -22.66 4.18 11.23
C LEU A 94 -21.77 4.20 12.48
N ILE A 95 -21.29 3.04 12.94
CA ILE A 95 -20.31 2.95 14.05
C ILE A 95 -19.02 3.69 13.68
N LEU A 96 -18.47 3.42 12.49
CA LEU A 96 -17.26 4.09 11.99
C LEU A 96 -17.47 5.61 11.90
N ASN A 97 -18.58 6.04 11.32
CA ASN A 97 -18.91 7.45 11.12
C ASN A 97 -19.21 8.18 12.45
N THR A 98 -19.65 7.48 13.49
CA THR A 98 -19.91 8.05 14.82
C THR A 98 -18.63 8.23 15.62
N ILE A 99 -17.71 7.26 15.55
CA ILE A 99 -16.41 7.35 16.25
C ILE A 99 -15.51 8.37 15.56
N ASN A 100 -15.39 8.28 14.23
CA ASN A 100 -14.65 9.24 13.43
C ASN A 100 -15.14 9.24 11.97
N PRO A 101 -15.77 10.32 11.48
CA PRO A 101 -16.21 10.42 10.10
C PRO A 101 -15.06 10.33 9.09
N ASP A 102 -13.82 10.57 9.51
CA ASP A 102 -12.63 10.43 8.65
C ASP A 102 -12.22 8.96 8.43
N LEU A 103 -12.63 8.03 9.31
CA LEU A 103 -12.48 6.58 9.08
C LEU A 103 -13.48 6.07 8.04
N ALA A 104 -14.71 6.61 8.05
CA ALA A 104 -15.72 6.28 7.04
C ALA A 104 -15.39 6.87 5.66
N LYS A 105 -14.68 8.01 5.62
CA LYS A 105 -14.21 8.67 4.39
C LYS A 105 -12.79 8.26 3.98
N LEU A 106 -12.10 7.50 4.84
CA LEU A 106 -10.71 7.07 4.69
C LEU A 106 -9.82 8.23 4.20
N LYS A 107 -9.72 9.29 5.02
CA LYS A 107 -8.72 10.33 4.78
C LYS A 107 -7.33 9.70 4.93
N CYS A 108 -6.53 9.78 3.87
CA CYS A 108 -5.17 9.25 3.87
C CYS A 108 -4.14 10.17 4.51
N ASP A 109 -4.60 11.21 5.20
CA ASP A 109 -3.78 12.12 5.98
C ASP A 109 -3.84 11.67 7.44
N LEU A 110 -3.19 10.55 7.73
CA LEU A 110 -2.96 10.16 9.12
C LEU A 110 -1.91 11.12 9.65
N PRO A 111 -2.21 11.96 10.66
CA PRO A 111 -1.16 12.69 11.34
C PRO A 111 -0.17 11.64 11.83
N ALA A 112 1.10 11.78 11.44
CA ALA A 112 2.15 10.92 11.95
C ALA A 112 1.99 10.89 13.47
N LEU A 113 1.69 9.72 14.03
CA LEU A 113 1.79 9.53 15.47
C LEU A 113 3.22 9.90 15.79
N SER A 114 3.38 11.06 16.43
CA SER A 114 4.67 11.54 16.86
C SER A 114 5.18 10.48 17.82
N ALA A 115 6.14 9.67 17.36
CA ALA A 115 6.93 8.86 18.25
C ALA A 115 7.46 9.81 19.35
N PRO A 116 7.58 9.35 20.62
CA PRO A 116 8.09 10.18 21.68
C PRO A 116 9.43 10.77 21.25
N THR A 117 9.46 12.07 20.99
CA THR A 117 10.68 12.81 20.72
C THR A 117 11.46 12.88 22.02
N THR A 118 12.33 11.90 22.26
CA THR A 118 13.40 12.03 23.23
C THR A 118 14.32 13.15 22.75
N GLY A 119 14.15 14.31 23.39
CA GLY A 119 15.10 15.41 23.54
C GLY A 119 16.11 15.64 22.42
N ALA A 120 15.82 16.59 21.54
CA ALA A 120 16.87 17.31 20.82
C ALA A 120 17.77 18.06 21.83
N PRO A 121 19.11 17.96 21.73
CA PRO A 121 20.01 18.88 22.43
C PRO A 121 19.83 20.31 21.91
N PRO A 122 20.09 21.34 22.73
CA PRO A 122 19.74 22.72 22.40
C PRO A 122 20.52 23.22 21.18
N SER A 123 19.79 23.83 20.24
CA SER A 123 20.32 24.48 19.06
C SER A 123 21.22 25.66 19.45
N ALA A 124 22.45 25.68 18.93
CA ALA A 124 23.30 26.86 18.97
C ALA A 124 22.74 27.94 18.00
N PRO A 125 22.79 29.25 18.35
CA PRO A 125 22.22 30.31 17.53
C PRO A 125 23.23 30.84 16.51
N GLY A 126 22.81 30.94 15.25
CA GLY A 126 23.43 31.87 14.29
C GLY A 126 23.63 31.32 12.88
N ALA A 127 22.66 31.52 11.98
CA ALA A 127 22.88 31.68 10.53
C ALA A 127 21.62 32.25 9.84
N PRO A 128 21.76 32.96 8.71
CA PRO A 128 20.85 34.02 8.28
C PRO A 128 19.60 33.53 7.53
N PRO A 129 18.52 34.34 7.48
CA PRO A 129 17.27 33.98 6.83
C PRO A 129 17.36 34.20 5.31
N GLY A 130 17.25 33.13 4.52
CA GLY A 130 17.17 33.27 3.06
C GLY A 130 17.59 32.05 2.24
N ALA A 131 17.07 30.86 2.52
CA ALA A 131 17.05 29.77 1.55
C ALA A 131 15.79 28.91 1.80
N ALA A 132 15.01 28.70 0.75
CA ALA A 132 13.84 27.81 0.78
C ALA A 132 14.27 26.38 1.16
N PRO A 133 13.44 25.61 1.89
CA PRO A 133 13.84 24.29 2.36
C PRO A 133 13.90 23.31 1.19
N THR A 134 15.11 22.88 0.83
CA THR A 134 15.35 21.66 0.08
C THR A 134 14.73 20.50 0.86
N PRO A 135 14.00 19.54 0.24
CA PRO A 135 13.56 18.34 0.95
C PRO A 135 14.79 17.68 1.56
N THR A 136 14.88 17.69 2.89
CA THR A 136 16.05 17.19 3.59
C THR A 136 15.99 15.68 3.51
N VAL A 137 16.74 15.10 2.56
CA VAL A 137 16.94 13.65 2.47
C VAL A 137 17.45 13.16 3.82
N ALA A 138 16.81 12.13 4.38
CA ALA A 138 17.22 11.58 5.67
C ALA A 138 18.70 11.15 5.61
N PRO A 139 19.50 11.44 6.64
CA PRO A 139 20.89 11.00 6.69
C PRO A 139 21.02 9.48 6.58
N ASP A 140 22.10 9.03 5.95
CA ASP A 140 22.42 7.59 5.78
C ASP A 140 22.36 6.82 7.11
N GLN A 141 22.89 7.42 8.20
CA GLN A 141 22.85 6.86 9.56
C GLN A 141 21.43 6.56 10.02
N THR A 142 20.50 7.48 9.79
CA THR A 142 19.13 7.35 10.27
C THR A 142 18.43 6.16 9.60
N ILE A 143 18.66 5.96 8.31
CA ILE A 143 18.08 4.83 7.56
C ILE A 143 18.77 3.52 7.97
N TYR A 144 20.09 3.54 8.18
CA TYR A 144 20.81 2.40 8.72
C TYR A 144 20.27 1.96 10.09
N ASP A 145 20.08 2.90 11.01
CA ASP A 145 19.56 2.63 12.35
C ASP A 145 18.12 2.13 12.29
N GLN A 146 17.29 2.69 11.41
CA GLN A 146 15.92 2.23 11.19
C GLN A 146 15.88 0.77 10.73
N ILE A 147 16.66 0.40 9.71
CA ILE A 147 16.71 -0.98 9.19
C ILE A 147 17.27 -1.92 10.27
N THR A 148 18.36 -1.53 10.93
CA THR A 148 19.03 -2.33 11.97
C THR A 148 18.08 -2.58 13.15
N GLN A 149 17.40 -1.56 13.64
CA GLN A 149 16.45 -1.67 14.75
C GLN A 149 15.24 -2.53 14.38
N ALA A 150 14.66 -2.31 13.19
CA ALA A 150 13.48 -3.04 12.73
C ALA A 150 13.74 -4.53 12.47
N THR A 151 14.99 -4.89 12.17
CA THR A 151 15.41 -6.26 11.81
C THR A 151 16.16 -6.98 12.93
N GLY A 152 16.36 -6.31 14.08
CA GLY A 152 17.17 -6.86 15.18
C GLY A 152 18.64 -7.09 14.80
N GLY A 153 19.18 -6.27 13.89
CA GLY A 153 20.57 -6.36 13.42
C GLY A 153 20.85 -7.47 12.40
N LYS A 154 19.82 -8.12 11.87
CA LYS A 154 19.96 -9.18 10.85
C LYS A 154 20.27 -8.65 9.46
N VAL A 155 19.92 -7.40 9.17
CA VAL A 155 20.34 -6.71 7.95
C VAL A 155 21.53 -5.82 8.27
N THR A 156 22.63 -6.02 7.55
CA THR A 156 23.85 -5.23 7.69
C THR A 156 24.25 -4.61 6.35
N VAL A 157 25.23 -3.72 6.33
CA VAL A 157 25.78 -3.10 5.11
C VAL A 157 27.27 -3.41 4.99
N ASN A 158 27.79 -3.60 3.78
CA ASN A 158 29.22 -3.92 3.54
C ASN A 158 30.18 -2.76 3.86
N GLY A 159 29.66 -1.55 4.00
CA GLY A 159 30.37 -0.35 4.40
C GLY A 159 29.48 0.86 4.14
N ARG A 160 29.50 1.85 5.02
CA ARG A 160 28.63 3.03 4.87
C ARG A 160 29.28 4.10 4.03
N CYS A 161 28.50 4.74 3.17
CA CYS A 161 28.99 5.84 2.37
C CYS A 161 28.92 7.18 3.13
N THR A 162 29.71 8.14 2.67
CA THR A 162 29.70 9.51 3.19
C THR A 162 29.04 10.50 2.22
N ASP A 163 28.92 10.12 0.94
CA ASP A 163 28.34 10.91 -0.14
C ASP A 163 27.78 9.95 -1.22
N SER A 164 26.48 10.04 -1.51
CA SER A 164 25.82 9.21 -2.53
C SER A 164 26.07 9.64 -3.96
N SER A 165 26.56 10.87 -4.17
CA SER A 165 26.99 11.34 -5.49
C SER A 165 28.32 10.72 -5.94
N GLN A 166 29.05 10.07 -5.02
CA GLN A 166 30.31 9.41 -5.32
C GLN A 166 30.13 7.90 -5.38
N CYS A 167 30.55 7.30 -6.50
CA CYS A 167 30.65 5.86 -6.59
C CYS A 167 31.90 5.38 -5.86
N ILE A 168 31.76 5.05 -4.58
CA ILE A 168 32.82 4.42 -3.78
C ILE A 168 32.58 2.92 -3.76
N GLN A 169 33.43 2.17 -4.48
CA GLN A 169 33.32 0.70 -4.51
C GLN A 169 33.35 0.10 -3.10
N GLY A 170 32.44 -0.84 -2.84
CA GLY A 170 32.33 -1.53 -1.55
C GLY A 170 31.69 -0.70 -0.45
N ARG A 171 31.05 0.43 -0.78
CA ARG A 171 30.18 1.20 0.12
C ARG A 171 28.75 1.15 -0.37
N THR A 172 27.82 1.14 0.57
CA THR A 172 26.37 1.23 0.36
C THR A 172 25.88 2.58 0.86
N CYS A 173 25.16 3.29 0.02
CA CYS A 173 24.45 4.50 0.40
C CYS A 173 22.98 4.19 0.66
N LEU A 174 22.50 4.53 1.86
CA LEU A 174 21.09 4.38 2.21
C LEU A 174 20.33 5.71 2.10
N ASN A 175 21.03 6.85 2.15
CA ASN A 175 20.42 8.16 1.99
C ASN A 175 19.73 8.28 0.63
N GLY A 176 18.46 8.69 0.63
CA GLY A 176 17.66 8.81 -0.60
C GLY A 176 16.96 7.52 -1.02
N LEU A 177 17.14 6.40 -0.30
CA LEU A 177 16.29 5.23 -0.51
C LEU A 177 14.82 5.61 -0.31
N GLN A 178 13.98 5.13 -1.22
CA GLN A 178 12.54 5.30 -1.11
C GLN A 178 12.03 4.56 0.12
N SER A 179 10.96 5.08 0.73
CA SER A 179 10.30 4.38 1.84
C SER A 179 9.81 2.99 1.43
N SER A 180 9.44 2.78 0.16
CA SER A 180 9.12 1.46 -0.39
C SER A 180 10.29 0.48 -0.33
N THR A 181 11.50 0.95 -0.63
CA THR A 181 12.73 0.16 -0.59
C THR A 181 13.13 -0.17 0.85
N ILE A 182 13.10 0.81 1.75
CA ILE A 182 13.40 0.60 3.17
C ILE A 182 12.44 -0.42 3.79
N ASN A 183 11.13 -0.24 3.57
CA ASN A 183 10.13 -1.17 4.07
C ASN A 183 10.24 -2.54 3.39
N GLY A 184 10.52 -2.57 2.08
CA GLY A 184 10.73 -3.81 1.34
C GLY A 184 11.90 -4.63 1.87
N ILE A 185 13.03 -4.00 2.23
CA ILE A 185 14.18 -4.65 2.87
C ILE A 185 13.77 -5.26 4.22
N ILE A 186 13.02 -4.51 5.04
CA ILE A 186 12.55 -4.97 6.36
C ILE A 186 11.56 -6.13 6.21
N ASP A 187 10.60 -6.02 5.30
CA ASP A 187 9.59 -7.05 5.04
C ASP A 187 10.24 -8.32 4.48
N MET A 188 11.22 -8.17 3.59
CA MET A 188 12.02 -9.29 3.08
C MET A 188 12.74 -10.01 4.22
N GLN A 189 13.39 -9.27 5.13
CA GLN A 189 14.05 -9.86 6.30
C GLN A 189 13.07 -10.60 7.20
N LYS A 190 11.90 -10.01 7.49
CA LYS A 190 10.88 -10.64 8.32
C LYS A 190 10.29 -11.90 7.67
N ALA A 191 10.10 -11.88 6.36
CA ALA A 191 9.54 -13.00 5.61
C ALA A 191 10.51 -14.18 5.50
N CYS A 192 11.79 -13.93 5.24
CA CYS A 192 12.80 -14.99 5.22
C CYS A 192 13.29 -15.40 6.61
N ASN A 193 13.12 -14.53 7.62
CA ASN A 193 13.75 -14.62 8.95
C ASN A 193 15.28 -14.84 8.91
N CYS A 194 15.91 -14.39 7.83
CA CYS A 194 17.30 -14.63 7.50
C CYS A 194 18.16 -13.39 7.79
N SER A 195 19.48 -13.57 7.78
CA SER A 195 20.44 -12.46 7.86
C SER A 195 21.09 -12.23 6.50
N PHE A 196 21.22 -10.98 6.08
CA PHE A 196 21.86 -10.64 4.81
C PHE A 196 22.56 -9.28 4.86
N VAL A 197 23.42 -9.06 3.87
CA VAL A 197 24.24 -7.86 3.75
C VAL A 197 23.79 -7.09 2.53
N LEU A 198 23.39 -5.83 2.72
CA LEU A 198 23.22 -4.88 1.64
C LEU A 198 24.61 -4.47 1.13
N THR A 199 24.79 -4.55 -0.17
CA THR A 199 26.04 -4.23 -0.86
C THR A 199 25.93 -3.00 -1.74
N GLY A 200 24.71 -2.48 -1.91
CA GLY A 200 24.40 -1.31 -2.71
C GLY A 200 23.01 -0.75 -2.43
N GLY A 201 22.82 0.53 -2.73
CA GLY A 201 21.63 1.33 -2.46
C GLY A 201 21.58 2.50 -3.44
N THR A 202 21.77 3.74 -2.97
CA THR A 202 21.66 4.95 -3.80
C THR A 202 22.95 5.45 -4.44
N GLU A 203 24.06 4.73 -4.26
CA GLU A 203 25.33 5.14 -4.86
C GLU A 203 25.21 5.25 -6.39
N ALA A 204 25.79 6.32 -6.95
CA ALA A 204 25.70 6.66 -8.37
C ALA A 204 26.54 5.75 -9.29
N CYS A 205 26.60 4.45 -9.01
CA CYS A 205 27.65 3.60 -9.53
C CYS A 205 27.47 3.16 -10.97
N HIS A 206 26.37 2.56 -11.42
CA HIS A 206 26.32 2.05 -12.81
C HIS A 206 24.94 2.11 -13.47
N GLU A 207 23.86 2.29 -12.71
CA GLU A 207 22.51 2.39 -13.26
C GLU A 207 21.91 3.77 -13.02
N THR A 208 22.06 4.64 -14.01
CA THR A 208 21.54 6.01 -14.00
C THR A 208 20.40 6.23 -15.00
N SER A 209 20.03 5.20 -15.76
CA SER A 209 18.96 5.26 -16.76
C SER A 209 17.67 4.62 -16.25
N GLY A 210 16.53 5.15 -16.68
CA GLY A 210 15.20 4.67 -16.26
C GLY A 210 14.72 5.26 -14.93
N THR A 211 13.41 5.14 -14.67
CA THR A 211 12.77 5.68 -13.46
C THR A 211 13.16 4.91 -12.20
N PHE A 212 13.25 3.59 -12.31
CA PHE A 212 13.56 2.69 -11.21
C PHE A 212 15.04 2.32 -11.23
N ASN A 213 15.85 3.14 -10.57
CA ASN A 213 17.28 2.98 -10.52
C ASN A 213 17.80 3.19 -9.09
N HIS A 214 19.10 2.96 -8.91
CA HIS A 214 19.81 3.13 -7.63
C HIS A 214 19.76 4.58 -7.13
N PRO A 215 20.20 5.60 -7.88
CA PRO A 215 20.15 6.99 -7.44
C PRO A 215 18.77 7.49 -7.01
N ASN A 216 17.70 7.00 -7.64
CA ASN A 216 16.32 7.36 -7.31
C ASN A 216 15.78 6.60 -6.09
N GLY A 217 16.56 5.68 -5.52
CA GLY A 217 16.27 5.00 -4.27
C GLY A 217 15.35 3.79 -4.38
N PHE A 218 15.11 3.26 -5.58
CA PHE A 218 14.18 2.14 -5.80
C PHE A 218 14.82 0.75 -5.66
N LYS A 219 16.16 0.71 -5.66
CA LYS A 219 16.93 -0.52 -5.76
C LYS A 219 17.87 -0.67 -4.56
N ALA A 220 18.13 -1.90 -4.17
CA ALA A 220 19.19 -2.22 -3.24
C ALA A 220 19.84 -3.55 -3.64
N ASP A 221 21.17 -3.58 -3.58
CA ASP A 221 21.92 -4.78 -3.87
C ASP A 221 22.11 -5.60 -2.61
N ILE A 222 21.97 -6.91 -2.75
CA ILE A 222 22.08 -7.86 -1.67
C ILE A 222 23.16 -8.88 -1.99
N ARG A 223 24.04 -9.09 -1.01
CA ARG A 223 25.03 -10.16 -1.08
C ARG A 223 24.33 -11.52 -1.19
N PRO A 224 24.71 -12.39 -2.15
CA PRO A 224 24.13 -13.71 -2.26
C PRO A 224 24.49 -14.54 -1.02
N GLY A 225 23.53 -15.32 -0.55
CA GLY A 225 23.69 -16.22 0.57
C GLY A 225 22.65 -17.33 0.52
N ASN A 226 22.87 -18.41 1.25
CA ASN A 226 22.01 -19.61 1.16
C ASN A 226 20.56 -19.30 1.59
N GLU A 227 20.36 -18.66 2.74
CA GLU A 227 19.03 -18.37 3.29
C GLU A 227 18.27 -17.36 2.42
N ILE A 228 18.91 -16.24 2.10
CA ILE A 228 18.29 -15.20 1.28
C ILE A 228 18.06 -15.67 -0.16
N GLY A 229 18.97 -16.48 -0.71
CA GLY A 229 18.80 -17.09 -2.02
C GLY A 229 17.61 -18.03 -2.07
N ALA A 230 17.44 -18.89 -1.05
CA ALA A 230 16.27 -19.77 -0.94
C ALA A 230 14.96 -18.98 -0.88
N TYR A 231 14.94 -17.87 -0.14
CA TYR A 231 13.79 -16.96 -0.12
C TYR A 231 13.54 -16.37 -1.51
N ILE A 232 14.54 -15.80 -2.18
CA ILE A 232 14.38 -15.20 -3.51
C ILE A 232 13.87 -16.24 -4.51
N TYR A 233 14.41 -17.46 -4.51
CA TYR A 233 13.94 -18.57 -5.35
C TYR A 233 12.47 -18.90 -5.11
N SER A 234 12.00 -18.84 -3.86
CA SER A 234 10.59 -19.03 -3.55
C SER A 234 9.71 -17.89 -4.11
N GLN A 235 10.23 -16.68 -4.22
CA GLN A 235 9.49 -15.54 -4.80
C GLN A 235 9.39 -15.62 -6.32
N ILE A 236 10.47 -16.06 -6.99
CA ILE A 236 10.56 -16.08 -8.47
C ILE A 236 10.16 -17.42 -9.10
N GLY A 237 9.97 -18.47 -8.30
CA GLY A 237 9.55 -19.79 -8.78
C GLY A 237 10.62 -20.58 -9.56
N THR A 238 11.90 -20.24 -9.39
CA THR A 238 13.03 -20.99 -9.99
C THR A 238 14.24 -21.03 -9.06
N PHE A 239 14.91 -22.19 -9.02
CA PHE A 239 16.16 -22.39 -8.28
C PHE A 239 17.42 -22.14 -9.13
N SER A 240 17.25 -21.88 -10.43
CA SER A 240 18.34 -21.62 -11.37
C SER A 240 18.00 -20.37 -12.19
N PRO A 241 18.17 -19.16 -11.60
CA PRO A 241 17.97 -17.92 -12.31
C PRO A 241 19.05 -17.76 -13.39
N THR A 242 18.63 -17.40 -14.60
CA THR A 242 19.53 -16.97 -15.67
C THR A 242 20.18 -15.64 -15.24
N PRO A 243 21.52 -15.53 -15.28
CA PRO A 243 22.19 -14.27 -14.98
C PRO A 243 21.68 -13.12 -15.87
N ASN A 244 21.62 -11.91 -15.30
CA ASN A 244 21.18 -10.68 -15.96
C ASN A 244 19.75 -10.69 -16.50
N LYS A 245 18.93 -11.65 -16.08
CA LYS A 245 17.50 -11.68 -16.39
C LYS A 245 16.69 -11.13 -15.22
N ASN A 246 15.72 -10.27 -15.53
CA ASN A 246 14.73 -9.81 -14.57
C ASN A 246 13.70 -10.92 -14.31
N TYR A 247 13.50 -11.22 -13.03
CA TYR A 247 12.48 -12.12 -12.53
C TYR A 247 11.48 -11.35 -11.68
N ARG A 248 10.20 -11.45 -12.04
CA ARG A 248 9.13 -10.87 -11.23
C ARG A 248 8.82 -11.81 -10.07
N GLY A 249 8.94 -11.32 -8.84
CA GLY A 249 8.52 -12.03 -7.65
C GLY A 249 7.02 -11.92 -7.40
N ILE A 250 6.45 -12.91 -6.70
CA ILE A 250 5.07 -12.88 -6.21
C ILE A 250 4.82 -11.76 -5.18
N ASP A 251 5.88 -11.26 -4.55
CA ASP A 251 5.90 -10.12 -3.63
C ASP A 251 5.95 -8.77 -4.35
N ASN A 252 5.75 -8.78 -5.67
CA ASN A 252 5.79 -7.63 -6.57
C ASN A 252 7.14 -6.97 -6.77
N ASN A 253 8.23 -7.53 -6.22
CA ASN A 253 9.58 -7.04 -6.48
C ASN A 253 10.13 -7.60 -7.79
N THR A 254 11.15 -6.94 -8.33
CA THR A 254 11.93 -7.46 -9.46
C THR A 254 13.31 -7.85 -8.97
N TYR A 255 13.71 -9.08 -9.28
CA TYR A 255 14.98 -9.66 -8.91
C TYR A 255 15.85 -9.87 -10.14
N ARG A 256 17.09 -9.42 -10.09
CA ARG A 256 18.07 -9.65 -11.13
C ARG A 256 19.37 -10.12 -10.49
N PHE A 257 19.90 -11.24 -10.98
CA PHE A 257 21.20 -11.73 -10.53
C PHE A 257 22.27 -11.27 -11.49
N GLU A 258 23.08 -10.27 -11.12
CA GLU A 258 23.96 -9.59 -12.08
C GLU A 258 25.31 -10.27 -12.28
N THR A 259 25.88 -10.86 -11.22
CA THR A 259 27.05 -11.78 -11.24
C THR A 259 27.36 -12.24 -9.83
N ASN A 260 27.50 -11.29 -8.90
CA ASN A 260 27.97 -11.52 -7.53
C ASN A 260 27.05 -10.90 -6.46
N HIS A 261 25.91 -10.35 -6.86
CA HIS A 261 24.88 -9.78 -6.02
C HIS A 261 23.51 -9.97 -6.66
N TRP A 262 22.50 -9.91 -5.81
CA TRP A 262 21.12 -9.74 -6.21
C TRP A 262 20.82 -8.25 -6.27
N ASP A 263 20.50 -7.78 -7.45
CA ASP A 263 19.93 -6.48 -7.66
C ASP A 263 18.40 -6.61 -7.50
N VAL A 264 17.87 -5.97 -6.46
CA VAL A 264 16.45 -6.04 -6.10
C VAL A 264 15.82 -4.67 -6.22
N CYS A 265 14.80 -4.60 -7.09
CA CYS A 265 13.99 -3.43 -7.29
C CYS A 265 12.67 -3.58 -6.53
N TYR A 266 12.45 -2.70 -5.55
CA TYR A 266 11.32 -2.81 -4.63
C TYR A 266 10.09 -2.11 -5.17
N LYS A 267 9.06 -2.90 -5.50
CA LYS A 267 7.81 -2.42 -6.12
C LYS A 267 8.00 -1.68 -7.44
N CYS A 268 9.06 -1.96 -8.18
CA CYS A 268 9.32 -1.33 -9.48
C CYS A 268 8.41 -1.96 -10.54
N LEU A 269 7.35 -1.24 -10.88
CA LEU A 269 6.29 -1.63 -11.80
C LEU A 269 6.09 -0.58 -12.88
#